data_AF-A0A3M8GDG6-F1
#
_entry.id   AF-A0A3M8GDG6-F1
#
_cell.length_a   1.000
_cell.length_b   1.000
_cell.length_c   1.000
_cell.angle_alpha   90.00
_cell.angle_beta   90.00
_cell.angle_gamma   90.00
#
_symmetry.space_group_name_H-M   'P 1'
#
loop_
_entity.id
_entity.type
_entity.pdbx_description
1 polymer ?
#
loop_
_entity_poly.entity_id
_entity_poly.type
_entity_poly.pdbx_seq_one_letter_code
_entity_poly.pdbx_strand_id
1 'polypeptide(L)'
;MKNYNEAIVFTAIIVALLLIVFIISRYTYLIKKEMINQGIYLENRTVKYKYLDIGCIVFGLGIGLMVSSIFTSMTLSEDTTDLLVWGTILIFGAAGLVAAHFIRKKLED
;
A
#
# COMPACT_ATOMS: atom_id res chain seq x y z
N MET A 1 25.17 5.22 23.31
CA MET A 1 24.25 6.31 22.91
C MET A 1 23.61 6.11 21.53
N LYS A 2 24.23 5.41 20.56
CA LYS A 2 23.69 5.20 19.20
C LYS A 2 22.35 4.44 19.17
N ASN A 3 22.23 3.38 19.98
CA ASN A 3 21.02 2.53 20.04
C ASN A 3 19.77 3.25 20.59
N TYR A 4 19.94 4.24 21.47
CA TYR A 4 18.80 5.02 22.00
C TYR A 4 18.21 5.93 20.92
N ASN A 5 19.05 6.47 20.02
CA ASN A 5 18.59 7.35 18.96
C ASN A 5 17.82 6.57 17.88
N GLU A 6 18.28 5.36 17.52
CA GLU A 6 17.57 4.46 16.61
C GLU A 6 16.19 4.06 17.15
N ALA A 7 16.10 3.74 18.45
CA ALA A 7 14.82 3.40 19.08
C ALA A 7 13.84 4.59 19.07
N ILE A 8 14.32 5.81 19.32
CA ILE A 8 13.48 7.02 19.29
C ILE A 8 12.94 7.28 17.89
N VAL A 9 13.78 7.18 16.86
CA VAL A 9 13.38 7.38 15.46
C VAL A 9 12.34 6.33 15.04
N PHE A 10 12.56 5.06 15.38
CA PHE A 10 11.61 3.99 15.08
C PHE A 10 10.24 4.23 15.74
N THR A 11 10.25 4.63 17.02
CA THR A 11 9.02 4.93 17.75
C THR A 11 8.27 6.14 17.16
N ALA A 12 9.01 7.18 16.75
CA ALA A 12 8.43 8.37 16.13
C ALA A 12 7.74 8.04 14.79
N ILE A 13 8.33 7.16 13.97
CA ILE A 13 7.73 6.70 12.71
C ILE A 13 6.41 5.97 12.97
N ILE A 14 6.35 5.09 13.97
CA ILE A 14 5.12 4.35 14.32
C ILE A 14 4.01 5.32 14.77
N VAL A 15 4.35 6.29 15.63
CA VAL A 15 3.38 7.29 16.10
C VAL A 15 2.86 8.14 14.95
N ALA A 16 3.73 8.57 14.02
CA ALA A 16 3.32 9.30 12.83
C ALA A 16 2.35 8.50 11.95
N LEU A 17 2.64 7.20 11.74
CA LEU A 17 1.77 6.29 10.99
C LEU A 17 0.39 6.16 11.63
N LEU A 18 0.34 5.98 12.96
CA LEU A 18 -0.92 5.91 13.71
C LEU A 18 -1.72 7.21 13.60
N LEU A 19 -1.06 8.37 13.68
CA LEU A 19 -1.71 9.67 13.53
C LEU A 19 -2.30 9.85 12.13
N ILE A 20 -1.59 9.45 11.07
CA ILE A 20 -2.09 9.51 9.70
C ILE A 20 -3.37 8.66 9.56
N VAL A 21 -3.33 7.40 10.01
CA VAL A 21 -4.49 6.49 9.96
C VAL A 21 -5.66 7.06 10.77
N PHE A 22 -5.39 7.63 11.94
CA PHE A 22 -6.39 8.26 12.78
C PHE A 22 -7.05 9.46 12.11
N ILE A 23 -6.25 10.36 11.50
CA ILE A 23 -6.74 11.53 10.77
C ILE A 23 -7.62 11.10 9.61
N ILE A 24 -7.16 10.17 8.76
CA ILE A 24 -7.92 9.67 7.61
C ILE A 24 -9.23 9.04 8.07
N SER A 25 -9.20 8.21 9.11
CA SER A 25 -10.40 7.55 9.63
C SER A 25 -11.41 8.57 10.17
N ARG A 26 -10.94 9.56 10.93
CA ARG A 26 -11.78 10.62 11.48
C ARG A 26 -12.39 11.50 10.40
N TYR A 27 -11.61 11.90 9.40
CA TYR A 27 -12.11 12.67 8.26
C TYR A 27 -13.14 11.88 7.46
N THR A 28 -12.84 10.62 7.15
CA THR A 28 -13.76 9.75 6.41
C THR A 28 -15.10 9.59 7.13
N TYR A 29 -15.07 9.46 8.47
CA TYR A 29 -16.27 9.41 9.29
C TYR A 29 -17.09 10.70 9.22
N LEU A 30 -16.45 11.87 9.36
CA LEU A 30 -17.13 13.17 9.29
C LEU A 30 -17.76 13.40 7.92
N ILE A 31 -17.04 13.07 6.84
CA ILE A 31 -17.55 13.19 5.47
C ILE A 31 -18.76 12.28 5.27
N LYS A 32 -18.69 11.01 5.68
CA LYS A 32 -19.84 10.08 5.62
C LYS A 32 -21.03 10.57 6.42
N LYS A 33 -20.80 11.15 7.61
CA LYS A 33 -21.85 11.71 8.45
C LYS A 33 -22.56 12.88 7.77
N GLU A 34 -21.82 13.81 7.18
CA GLU A 34 -22.41 14.97 6.47
C GLU A 34 -23.15 14.55 5.20
N MET A 35 -22.63 13.58 4.44
CA MET A 35 -23.33 13.07 3.25
C MET A 35 -24.69 12.44 3.58
N ILE A 36 -24.79 11.73 4.71
CA ILE A 36 -26.06 11.17 5.20
C ILE A 36 -27.02 12.29 5.61
N ASN A 37 -26.53 13.34 6.28
CA ASN A 37 -27.35 14.50 6.66
C ASN A 37 -27.89 15.26 5.44
N GLN A 38 -27.15 15.27 4.33
CA GLN A 38 -27.58 15.89 3.07
C GLN A 38 -28.49 15.00 2.21
N GLY A 39 -28.86 13.81 2.70
CA GLY A 39 -29.72 12.87 1.98
C GLY A 39 -29.04 12.20 0.78
N ILE A 40 -27.71 12.33 0.65
CA ILE A 40 -26.93 11.68 -0.40
C ILE A 40 -26.66 10.24 0.05
N TYR A 41 -27.50 9.32 -0.39
CA TYR A 41 -27.25 7.89 -0.22
C TYR A 41 -26.09 7.50 -1.14
N LEU A 42 -24.93 7.21 -0.55
CA LEU A 42 -23.84 6.54 -1.27
C LEU A 42 -24.35 5.16 -1.70
N GLU A 43 -24.74 5.03 -2.97
CA GLU A 43 -24.96 3.75 -3.59
C GLU A 43 -23.73 2.88 -3.30
N ASN A 44 -23.97 1.67 -2.77
CA ASN A 44 -22.95 0.77 -2.23
C ASN A 44 -22.03 0.16 -3.32
N ARG A 45 -21.78 0.88 -4.42
CA ARG A 45 -20.90 0.47 -5.52
C ARG A 45 -19.44 0.35 -5.09
N THR A 46 -19.04 1.06 -4.04
CA THR A 46 -17.64 1.10 -3.57
C THR A 46 -17.16 -0.20 -2.91
N VAL A 47 -18.06 -1.05 -2.41
CA VAL A 47 -17.65 -2.28 -1.69
C VAL A 47 -17.32 -3.42 -2.65
N LYS A 48 -17.88 -3.41 -3.86
CA LYS A 48 -17.74 -4.53 -4.81
C LYS A 48 -16.32 -4.67 -5.38
N TYR A 49 -15.60 -3.57 -5.55
CA TYR A 49 -14.26 -3.56 -6.16
C TYR A 49 -13.10 -3.42 -5.16
N LYS A 50 -13.38 -3.19 -3.88
CA LYS A 50 -12.34 -3.01 -2.85
C LYS A 50 -11.44 -4.24 -2.68
N TYR A 51 -11.99 -5.44 -2.82
CA TYR A 51 -11.22 -6.69 -2.77
C TYR A 51 -10.38 -6.92 -4.02
N LEU A 52 -10.78 -6.34 -5.16
CA LEU A 52 -10.06 -6.46 -6.42
C LEU A 52 -8.77 -5.62 -6.40
N ASP A 53 -8.84 -4.41 -5.82
CA ASP A 53 -7.65 -3.56 -5.64
C ASP A 53 -6.61 -4.25 -4.73
N ILE A 54 -7.04 -4.78 -3.59
CA ILE A 54 -6.17 -5.50 -2.65
C ILE A 54 -5.59 -6.77 -3.30
N GLY A 55 -6.40 -7.51 -4.05
CA GLY A 55 -5.94 -8.70 -4.77
C GLY A 55 -4.83 -8.37 -5.77
N CYS A 56 -4.97 -7.31 -6.56
CA CYS A 56 -3.97 -6.94 -7.56
C CYS A 56 -2.67 -6.43 -6.94
N ILE A 57 -2.74 -5.68 -5.82
CA ILE A 57 -1.56 -5.22 -5.08
C ILE A 57 -0.81 -6.41 -4.48
N VAL A 58 -1.50 -7.31 -3.79
CA VAL A 58 -0.88 -8.51 -3.18
C VAL A 58 -0.29 -9.41 -4.25
N PHE A 59 -0.96 -9.54 -5.40
CA PHE A 59 -0.45 -10.30 -6.54
C PHE A 59 0.82 -9.68 -7.14
N GLY A 60 0.83 -8.35 -7.33
CA GLY A 60 2.02 -7.61 -7.78
C GLY A 60 3.20 -7.79 -6.82
N LEU A 61 2.97 -7.64 -5.52
CA LEU A 61 4.01 -7.87 -4.50
C LEU A 61 4.50 -9.32 -4.49
N GLY A 62 3.61 -10.30 -4.63
CA GLY A 62 3.97 -11.72 -4.72
C GLY A 62 4.86 -12.04 -5.91
N ILE A 63 4.55 -11.48 -7.09
CA ILE A 63 5.41 -11.61 -8.28
C ILE A 63 6.75 -10.90 -8.06
N GLY A 64 6.74 -9.69 -7.51
CA GLY A 64 7.96 -8.94 -7.20
C GLY A 64 8.90 -9.73 -6.28
N LEU A 65 8.35 -10.37 -5.24
CA LEU A 65 9.10 -11.26 -4.35
C LEU A 65 9.65 -12.49 -5.07
N MET A 66 8.85 -13.14 -5.91
CA MET A 66 9.29 -14.31 -6.68
C MET A 66 10.44 -13.97 -7.64
N VAL A 67 10.35 -12.82 -8.31
CA VAL A 67 11.42 -12.32 -9.20
C VAL A 67 12.65 -11.91 -8.39
N SER A 68 12.46 -11.35 -7.19
CA SER A 68 13.57 -10.94 -6.31
C SER A 68 14.47 -12.10 -5.88
N SER A 69 13.91 -13.32 -5.75
CA SER A 69 14.65 -14.54 -5.39
C SER A 69 15.73 -14.92 -6.40
N ILE A 70 15.60 -14.48 -7.66
CA ILE A 70 16.59 -14.73 -8.71
C ILE A 70 17.86 -13.91 -8.42
N PHE A 71 17.70 -12.65 -7.99
CA PHE A 71 18.82 -11.76 -7.65
C PHE A 71 19.55 -12.22 -6.39
N THR A 72 18.83 -12.79 -5.41
CA THR A 72 19.43 -13.43 -4.23
C THR A 72 20.29 -14.65 -4.59
N SER A 73 20.00 -15.33 -5.69
CA SER A 73 20.74 -16.52 -6.12
C SER A 73 21.97 -16.20 -6.98
N MET A 74 22.15 -14.93 -7.37
CA MET A 74 23.34 -14.47 -8.09
C MET A 74 24.44 -14.07 -7.11
N THR A 75 25.70 -14.34 -7.46
CA THR A 75 26.88 -13.88 -6.72
C THR A 75 27.12 -12.37 -6.93
N LEU A 76 26.18 -11.55 -6.49
CA LEU A 76 26.29 -10.09 -6.44
C LEU A 76 26.70 -9.65 -5.03
N SER A 77 27.30 -8.46 -4.93
CA SER A 77 27.61 -7.83 -3.64
C SER A 77 26.32 -7.66 -2.80
N GLU A 78 26.39 -7.92 -1.49
CA GLU A 78 25.23 -7.85 -0.57
C GLU A 78 24.43 -6.56 -0.73
N ASP A 79 25.10 -5.40 -0.73
CA ASP A 79 24.44 -4.09 -0.90
C ASP A 79 23.68 -3.95 -2.23
N THR A 80 24.20 -4.55 -3.29
CA THR A 80 23.58 -4.48 -4.63
C THR A 80 22.39 -5.42 -4.71
N THR A 81 22.51 -6.61 -4.13
CA THR A 81 21.42 -7.58 -4.05
C THR A 81 20.24 -7.02 -3.26
N ASP A 82 20.48 -6.43 -2.09
CA ASP A 82 19.43 -5.82 -1.27
C ASP A 82 18.73 -4.69 -2.00
N LEU A 83 19.49 -3.80 -2.65
CA LEU A 83 18.91 -2.69 -3.43
C LEU A 83 18.01 -3.19 -4.57
N LEU A 84 18.42 -4.24 -5.28
CA LEU A 84 17.62 -4.84 -6.37
C LEU A 84 16.38 -5.56 -5.84
N VAL A 85 16.48 -6.27 -4.71
CA VAL A 85 15.34 -6.94 -4.08
C VAL A 85 14.29 -5.90 -3.69
N TRP A 86 14.67 -4.84 -2.97
CA TRP A 86 13.73 -3.78 -2.60
C TRP A 86 13.18 -3.02 -3.83
N GLY A 87 14.03 -2.73 -4.81
CA GLY A 87 13.61 -2.06 -6.05
C GLY A 87 12.57 -2.86 -6.83
N THR A 88 12.78 -4.17 -6.98
CA THR A 88 11.85 -5.05 -7.71
C THR A 88 10.52 -5.18 -7.00
N ILE A 89 10.51 -5.34 -5.68
CA ILE A 89 9.27 -5.38 -4.88
C ILE A 89 8.47 -4.08 -5.05
N LEU A 90 9.13 -2.92 -4.99
CA LEU A 90 8.48 -1.62 -5.15
C LEU A 90 7.93 -1.41 -6.56
N ILE A 91 8.69 -1.75 -7.60
CA ILE A 91 8.25 -1.61 -9.00
C ILE A 91 7.04 -2.50 -9.28
N PHE A 92 7.09 -3.78 -8.86
CA PHE A 92 5.99 -4.71 -9.08
C PHE A 92 4.77 -4.41 -8.21
N GLY A 93 4.96 -3.92 -6.98
CA GLY A 93 3.88 -3.41 -6.14
C GLY A 93 3.18 -2.19 -6.75
N ALA A 94 3.94 -1.24 -7.29
CA ALA A 94 3.41 -0.07 -7.99
C ALA A 94 2.68 -0.47 -9.28
N ALA A 95 3.23 -1.42 -10.05
CA ALA A 95 2.57 -1.96 -11.24
C ALA A 95 1.24 -2.65 -10.89
N GLY A 96 1.18 -3.40 -9.79
CA GLY A 96 -0.06 -4.00 -9.27
C GLY A 96 -1.12 -2.97 -8.89
N LEU A 97 -0.70 -1.84 -8.31
CA LEU A 97 -1.60 -0.72 -7.99
C LEU A 97 -2.15 -0.02 -9.25
N VAL A 98 -1.29 0.19 -10.26
CA VAL A 98 -1.72 0.75 -11.55
C VAL A 98 -2.68 -0.19 -12.26
N ALA A 99 -2.39 -1.50 -12.27
CA ALA A 99 -3.28 -2.51 -12.84
C ALA A 99 -4.63 -2.57 -12.12
N ALA A 100 -4.65 -2.52 -10.79
CA ALA A 100 -5.89 -2.38 -10.00
C ALA A 100 -6.73 -1.19 -10.48
N HIS A 101 -6.11 -0.01 -10.61
CA HIS A 101 -6.81 1.19 -11.05
C HIS A 101 -7.39 1.06 -12.47
N PHE A 102 -6.64 0.47 -13.41
CA PHE A 102 -7.12 0.22 -14.76
C PHE A 102 -8.27 -0.80 -14.82
N ILE A 103 -8.17 -1.90 -14.05
CA ILE A 103 -9.21 -2.93 -14.01
C ILE A 103 -10.48 -2.36 -13.38
N ARG A 104 -10.35 -1.58 -12.31
CA ARG A 104 -11.48 -0.91 -11.67
C ARG A 104 -12.17 0.07 -12.62
N LYS A 105 -11.40 0.90 -13.33
CA LYS A 105 -11.94 1.81 -14.35
C LYS A 105 -12.72 1.07 -15.44
N LYS A 106 -12.20 -0.05 -15.93
CA LYS A 106 -12.84 -0.87 -16.97
C LYS A 106 -14.09 -1.63 -16.48
N LEU A 107 -14.21 -1.89 -15.18
CA LEU A 107 -15.36 -2.58 -14.57
C LEU A 107 -16.44 -1.63 -14.05
N GLU A 108 -16.15 -0.32 -13.99
CA GLU A 108 -17.11 0.73 -13.61
C GLU A 108 -17.82 1.35 -14.83
N ASP A 109 -17.26 1.21 -16.05
CA ASP A 109 -17.91 1.48 -17.36
C ASP A 109 -18.77 0.28 -17.82
#